data_AF-A0A8I0T6W0-F1
#
_entry.id   AF-A0A8I0T6W0-F1
#
_cell.length_a   1.000
_cell.length_b   1.000
_cell.length_c   1.000
_cell.angle_alpha   90.00
_cell.angle_beta   90.00
_cell.angle_gamma   90.00
#
_symmetry.space_group_name_H-M   'P 1'
#
loop_
_entity.id
_entity.type
_entity.pdbx_description
1 polymer ?
#
loop_
_entity_poly.entity_id
_entity_poly.type
_entity_poly.pdbx_seq_one_letter_code
_entity_poly.pdbx_strand_id
1 'polypeptide(L)'
;MRIWSLLLFAFPLLGIANEPILPLEPITGLNADKVSLGRALFFDKRLSRGDQVSCASCHQLPSHGADVKPLSRGVNNALGELKTPTVYNAALNIRQAWDGRAQSLYDQVDSPILNPKEHDMTWPEVVAKLNQDKVLVAQFAKVYSRGITPHTVKDAIATFEESLITLNAPFDLWLKDSSVKLPESVIAGYELFKRYGCISCHQGRNVGGNMFARMGTFGDYFGDRNTPIKKADFGRFNVTGNEQDRFVFKVPSLRLASKQAYFFHDGSHTSLESAIEAMARYQLGRKIPDTDMQKLVAFINSLAGHHHEMDLERQNEE
;
A
#
# COMPACT_ATOMS: atom_id res chain seq x y z
N MET A 1 41.13 8.66 50.66
CA MET A 1 39.76 8.91 50.13
C MET A 1 39.87 9.24 48.65
N ARG A 2 39.54 8.29 47.76
CA ARG A 2 39.50 8.54 46.30
C ARG A 2 38.03 8.74 45.92
N ILE A 3 37.68 9.97 45.55
CA ILE A 3 36.34 10.35 45.12
C ILE A 3 36.19 9.89 43.67
N TRP A 4 35.25 8.97 43.43
CA TRP A 4 34.85 8.58 42.09
C TRP A 4 33.86 9.61 41.56
N SER A 5 34.27 10.39 40.57
CA SER A 5 33.36 11.26 39.82
C SER A 5 32.51 10.40 38.88
N LEU A 6 31.24 10.20 39.24
CA LEU A 6 30.22 9.66 38.34
C LEU A 6 29.92 10.71 37.26
N LEU A 7 30.46 10.48 36.06
CA LEU A 7 30.01 11.15 34.84
C LEU A 7 28.61 10.62 34.48
N LEU A 8 27.58 11.38 34.87
CA LEU A 8 26.22 11.22 34.36
C LEU A 8 26.22 11.60 32.87
N PHE A 9 26.27 10.61 31.99
CA PHE A 9 25.88 10.80 30.59
C PHE A 9 24.38 11.06 30.54
N ALA A 10 24.00 12.34 30.46
CA ALA A 10 22.65 12.72 30.05
C ALA A 10 22.49 12.38 28.57
N PHE A 11 21.93 11.21 28.27
CA PHE A 11 21.34 10.97 26.97
C PHE A 11 20.16 11.95 26.82
N PRO A 12 20.13 12.80 25.78
CA PRO A 12 18.92 13.53 25.49
C PRO A 12 17.89 12.48 25.07
N LEU A 13 16.86 12.26 25.89
CA LEU A 13 15.61 11.69 25.43
C LEU A 13 15.03 12.69 24.42
N LEU A 14 15.45 12.59 23.17
CA LEU A 14 14.75 13.19 22.04
C LEU A 14 13.38 12.53 21.97
N GLY A 15 12.37 13.25 22.44
CA GLY A 15 11.02 12.74 22.66
C GLY A 15 10.34 12.35 21.36
N ILE A 16 10.33 11.06 21.04
CA ILE A 16 9.30 10.45 20.17
C ILE A 16 8.08 10.11 21.04
N ALA A 17 7.53 11.11 21.73
CA ALA A 17 6.35 10.92 22.57
C ALA A 17 5.26 11.91 22.14
N ASN A 18 4.17 11.37 21.57
CA ASN A 18 2.87 11.98 21.25
C ASN A 18 2.55 12.50 19.83
N GLU A 19 3.23 12.06 18.76
CA GLU A 19 2.67 12.28 17.41
C GLU A 19 1.82 11.08 16.94
N PRO A 20 0.59 11.30 16.41
CA PRO A 20 -0.24 10.22 15.87
C PRO A 20 0.34 9.54 14.62
N ILE A 21 1.32 10.15 13.94
CA ILE A 21 2.06 9.53 12.84
C ILE A 21 3.46 9.22 13.32
N LEU A 22 3.94 8.02 12.99
CA LEU A 22 5.27 7.55 13.32
C LEU A 22 6.09 7.39 12.03
N PRO A 23 7.40 7.66 12.04
CA PRO A 23 8.21 7.51 10.85
C PRO A 23 8.32 6.04 10.40
N LEU A 24 8.58 5.81 9.11
CA LEU A 24 8.98 4.48 8.63
C LEU A 24 10.43 4.17 8.98
N GLU A 25 10.66 2.91 9.31
CA GLU A 25 11.99 2.34 9.57
C GLU A 25 12.32 1.30 8.51
N PRO A 26 13.61 1.11 8.19
CA PRO A 26 14.02 0.05 7.28
C PRO A 26 13.63 -1.32 7.85
N ILE A 27 13.18 -2.21 6.97
CA ILE A 27 12.99 -3.61 7.34
C ILE A 27 14.36 -4.27 7.46
N THR A 28 14.56 -5.02 8.53
CA THR A 28 15.78 -5.79 8.79
C THR A 28 15.45 -7.27 8.91
N GLY A 29 16.42 -8.13 8.57
CA GLY A 29 16.29 -9.58 8.77
C GLY A 29 15.56 -10.35 7.66
N LEU A 30 15.18 -9.73 6.54
CA LEU A 30 14.69 -10.46 5.37
C LEU A 30 15.83 -11.24 4.71
N ASN A 31 15.54 -12.45 4.26
CA ASN A 31 16.49 -13.27 3.51
C ASN A 31 16.63 -12.73 2.08
N ALA A 32 17.82 -12.25 1.70
CA ALA A 32 18.07 -11.61 0.41
C ALA A 32 17.84 -12.54 -0.80
N ASP A 33 18.11 -13.84 -0.67
CA ASP A 33 17.86 -14.81 -1.74
C ASP A 33 16.36 -15.04 -1.92
N LYS A 34 15.58 -15.07 -0.83
CA LYS A 34 14.10 -15.10 -0.90
C LYS A 34 13.54 -13.84 -1.53
N VAL A 35 14.02 -12.66 -1.14
CA VAL A 35 13.60 -11.38 -1.73
C VAL A 35 13.87 -11.38 -3.23
N SER A 36 15.06 -11.81 -3.65
CA SER A 36 15.44 -11.89 -5.07
C SER A 36 14.57 -12.88 -5.86
N LEU A 37 14.29 -14.05 -5.28
CA LEU A 37 13.40 -15.04 -5.89
C LEU A 37 11.95 -14.54 -5.97
N GLY A 38 11.46 -13.92 -4.91
CA GLY A 38 10.14 -13.30 -4.85
C GLY A 38 9.98 -12.19 -5.89
N ARG A 39 11.01 -11.35 -6.04
CA ARG A 39 11.09 -10.34 -7.09
C ARG A 39 10.98 -10.98 -8.46
N ALA A 40 11.77 -12.02 -8.74
CA ALA A 40 11.69 -12.71 -10.04
C ALA A 40 10.26 -13.22 -10.32
N LEU A 41 9.60 -13.81 -9.33
CA LEU A 41 8.21 -14.28 -9.43
C LEU A 41 7.19 -13.14 -9.62
N PHE A 42 7.37 -12.01 -8.95
CA PHE A 42 6.49 -10.84 -9.07
C PHE A 42 6.41 -10.32 -10.52
N PHE A 43 7.50 -10.44 -11.28
CA PHE A 43 7.56 -10.08 -12.70
C PHE A 43 7.27 -11.25 -13.65
N ASP A 44 7.15 -12.49 -13.15
CA ASP A 44 7.00 -13.69 -13.97
C ASP A 44 5.58 -13.86 -14.51
N LYS A 45 5.43 -13.71 -15.82
CA LYS A 45 4.11 -13.87 -16.48
C LYS A 45 3.61 -15.31 -16.48
N ARG A 46 4.47 -16.30 -16.19
CA ARG A 46 4.09 -17.71 -16.08
C ARG A 46 3.11 -18.00 -14.96
N LEU A 47 2.96 -17.06 -14.03
CA LEU A 47 1.91 -17.07 -13.02
C LEU A 47 0.50 -16.82 -13.59
N SER A 48 0.34 -16.56 -14.89
CA SER A 48 -0.96 -16.33 -15.54
C SER A 48 -1.23 -17.25 -16.74
N ARG A 49 -2.52 -17.38 -17.08
CA ARG A 49 -3.02 -18.07 -18.26
C ARG A 49 -2.41 -17.45 -19.51
N GLY A 50 -1.76 -18.29 -20.32
CA GLY A 50 -1.16 -17.87 -21.58
C GLY A 50 -0.01 -16.86 -21.45
N ASP A 51 0.63 -16.75 -20.28
CA ASP A 51 1.79 -15.87 -20.09
C ASP A 51 1.50 -14.38 -20.34
N GLN A 52 0.26 -13.95 -20.11
CA GLN A 52 -0.20 -12.61 -20.50
C GLN A 52 0.20 -11.53 -19.49
N VAL A 53 0.02 -11.80 -18.18
CA VAL A 53 0.20 -10.83 -17.10
C VAL A 53 1.04 -11.38 -15.94
N SER A 54 1.62 -10.48 -15.16
CA SER A 54 2.32 -10.74 -13.91
C SER A 54 1.83 -9.76 -12.83
N CYS A 55 2.27 -9.91 -11.57
CA CYS A 55 1.93 -8.96 -10.51
C CYS A 55 2.32 -7.52 -10.91
N ALA A 56 3.52 -7.37 -11.51
CA ALA A 56 4.03 -6.10 -12.01
C ALA A 56 3.18 -5.45 -13.13
N SER A 57 2.31 -6.20 -13.80
CA SER A 57 1.42 -5.64 -14.84
C SER A 57 0.39 -4.67 -14.24
N CYS A 58 -0.09 -4.98 -13.03
CA CYS A 58 -1.05 -4.16 -12.29
C CYS A 58 -0.38 -3.35 -11.17
N HIS A 59 0.73 -3.85 -10.60
CA HIS A 59 1.49 -3.22 -9.52
C HIS A 59 2.83 -2.71 -10.04
N GLN A 60 2.78 -1.70 -10.90
CA GLN A 60 3.96 -1.15 -11.60
C GLN A 60 4.88 -0.44 -10.60
N LEU A 61 6.03 -1.04 -10.28
CA LEU A 61 6.94 -0.53 -9.24
C LEU A 61 7.48 0.89 -9.55
N PRO A 62 7.82 1.24 -10.80
CA PRO A 62 8.22 2.61 -11.17
C PRO A 62 7.07 3.62 -11.12
N SER A 63 5.85 3.17 -11.38
CA SER A 63 4.62 3.95 -11.19
C SER A 63 4.07 3.86 -9.75
N HIS A 64 4.96 3.81 -8.75
CA HIS A 64 4.61 3.81 -7.33
C HIS A 64 3.73 2.62 -6.89
N GLY A 65 3.92 1.46 -7.51
CA GLY A 65 3.42 0.15 -7.05
C GLY A 65 1.95 -0.13 -7.34
N ALA A 66 1.30 0.70 -8.16
CA ALA A 66 -0.10 0.55 -8.54
C ALA A 66 -0.29 0.87 -10.03
N ASP A 67 -1.42 0.45 -10.57
CA ASP A 67 -1.76 0.75 -11.96
C ASP A 67 -2.05 2.24 -12.13
N VAL A 68 -1.52 2.82 -13.20
CA VAL A 68 -1.78 4.20 -13.62
C VAL A 68 -3.19 4.38 -14.19
N LYS A 69 -3.93 3.28 -14.42
CA LYS A 69 -5.33 3.29 -14.88
C LYS A 69 -6.31 3.27 -13.70
N PRO A 70 -7.57 3.70 -13.89
CA PRO A 70 -8.58 3.63 -12.83
C PRO A 70 -8.90 2.17 -12.45
N LEU A 71 -8.90 1.26 -13.43
CA LEU A 71 -9.08 -0.18 -13.22
C LEU A 71 -8.06 -0.95 -14.08
N SER A 72 -7.47 -1.98 -13.48
CA SER A 72 -6.50 -2.84 -14.15
C SER A 72 -7.15 -3.82 -15.11
N ARG A 73 -6.33 -4.35 -16.02
CA ARG A 73 -6.73 -5.40 -16.95
C ARG A 73 -5.87 -6.64 -16.75
N GLY A 74 -6.51 -7.78 -16.53
CA GLY A 74 -5.84 -9.07 -16.44
C GLY A 74 -5.80 -9.80 -17.78
N VAL A 75 -5.76 -11.13 -17.72
CA VAL A 75 -5.77 -12.00 -18.90
C VAL A 75 -6.97 -11.71 -19.80
N ASN A 76 -6.78 -11.91 -21.11
CA ASN A 76 -7.77 -11.66 -22.15
C ASN A 76 -8.34 -10.23 -22.09
N ASN A 77 -7.57 -9.28 -21.57
CA ASN A 77 -7.93 -7.87 -21.42
C ASN A 77 -9.15 -7.64 -20.49
N ALA A 78 -9.47 -8.61 -19.64
CA ALA A 78 -10.60 -8.56 -18.71
C ALA A 78 -10.44 -7.40 -17.73
N LEU A 79 -11.46 -6.56 -17.62
CA LEU A 79 -11.44 -5.39 -16.74
C LEU A 79 -11.72 -5.80 -15.29
N GLY A 80 -10.88 -5.35 -14.36
CA GLY A 80 -11.07 -5.50 -12.93
C GLY A 80 -12.27 -4.73 -12.40
N GLU A 81 -12.59 -4.94 -11.12
CA GLU A 81 -13.75 -4.31 -10.46
C GLU A 81 -13.34 -3.25 -9.42
N LEU A 82 -12.07 -3.25 -9.03
CA LEU A 82 -11.50 -2.38 -8.02
C LEU A 82 -10.21 -1.73 -8.55
N LYS A 83 -9.92 -0.51 -8.09
CA LYS A 83 -8.63 0.14 -8.29
C LYS A 83 -7.55 -0.68 -7.59
N THR A 84 -6.50 -1.02 -8.33
CA THR A 84 -5.33 -1.70 -7.79
C THR A 84 -4.62 -0.79 -6.77
N PRO A 85 -4.52 -1.19 -5.49
CA PRO A 85 -3.78 -0.44 -4.48
C PRO A 85 -2.27 -0.60 -4.68
N THR A 86 -1.48 0.29 -4.07
CA THR A 86 -0.02 0.16 -4.11
C THR A 86 0.48 -1.05 -3.30
N VAL A 87 1.49 -1.76 -3.80
CA VAL A 87 2.25 -2.79 -3.04
C VAL A 87 3.25 -2.19 -2.06
N TYR A 88 3.67 -0.94 -2.27
CA TYR A 88 4.60 -0.29 -1.34
C TYR A 88 3.95 -0.09 0.03
N ASN A 89 4.69 -0.42 1.08
CA ASN A 89 4.24 -0.38 2.47
C ASN A 89 3.03 -1.28 2.78
N ALA A 90 2.64 -2.20 1.87
CA ALA A 90 1.49 -3.07 2.07
C ALA A 90 1.69 -4.07 3.23
N ALA A 91 2.94 -4.40 3.56
CA ALA A 91 3.31 -5.20 4.72
C ALA A 91 2.88 -4.57 6.07
N LEU A 92 2.63 -3.26 6.10
CA LEU A 92 2.18 -2.55 7.29
C LEU A 92 0.65 -2.53 7.44
N ASN A 93 -0.10 -3.10 6.50
CA ASN A 93 -1.55 -3.19 6.60
C ASN A 93 -1.98 -4.28 7.59
N ILE A 94 -3.08 -4.06 8.34
CA ILE A 94 -3.65 -5.08 9.24
C ILE A 94 -4.27 -6.27 8.50
N ARG A 95 -4.67 -6.04 7.24
CA ARG A 95 -5.29 -6.98 6.29
C ARG A 95 -5.00 -6.49 4.87
N GLN A 96 -5.03 -7.38 3.89
CA GLN A 96 -4.84 -7.02 2.47
C GLN A 96 -6.18 -6.92 1.73
N ALA A 97 -6.13 -6.34 0.52
CA ALA A 97 -7.28 -5.88 -0.26
C ALA A 97 -8.13 -4.78 0.40
N TRP A 98 -9.07 -4.21 -0.36
CA TRP A 98 -9.94 -3.11 0.08
C TRP A 98 -10.94 -3.52 1.18
N ASP A 99 -11.47 -4.73 1.10
CA ASP A 99 -12.42 -5.31 2.06
C ASP A 99 -11.73 -6.00 3.26
N GLY A 100 -10.41 -6.17 3.20
CA GLY A 100 -9.63 -6.84 4.23
C GLY A 100 -9.80 -8.36 4.24
N ARG A 101 -10.17 -8.99 3.11
CA ARG A 101 -10.44 -10.43 3.05
C ARG A 101 -9.20 -11.32 3.27
N ALA A 102 -8.02 -10.83 2.91
CA ALA A 102 -6.76 -11.58 3.08
C ALA A 102 -6.06 -11.15 4.38
N GLN A 103 -5.59 -12.14 5.15
CA GLN A 103 -5.01 -11.87 6.48
C GLN A 103 -3.58 -11.32 6.40
N SER A 104 -2.83 -11.69 5.36
CA SER A 104 -1.43 -11.36 5.15
C SER A 104 -1.12 -11.16 3.66
N LEU A 105 0.09 -10.70 3.33
CA LEU A 105 0.59 -10.68 1.95
C LEU A 105 0.64 -12.11 1.37
N TYR A 106 1.10 -13.08 2.16
CA TYR A 106 1.08 -14.49 1.78
C TYR A 106 -0.31 -14.96 1.35
N ASP A 107 -1.36 -14.65 2.12
CA ASP A 107 -2.74 -15.05 1.76
C ASP A 107 -3.28 -14.26 0.56
N GLN A 108 -2.85 -13.02 0.39
CA GLN A 108 -3.29 -12.16 -0.71
C GLN A 108 -2.90 -12.73 -2.07
N VAL A 109 -1.77 -13.44 -2.18
CA VAL A 109 -1.27 -14.03 -3.44
C VAL A 109 -2.28 -15.00 -4.08
N ASP A 110 -3.11 -15.69 -3.28
CA ASP A 110 -4.13 -16.59 -3.83
C ASP A 110 -5.17 -15.83 -4.67
N SER A 111 -5.53 -14.61 -4.26
CA SER A 111 -6.61 -13.85 -4.90
C SER A 111 -6.33 -13.58 -6.38
N PRO A 112 -5.21 -12.97 -6.81
CA PRO A 112 -4.95 -12.72 -8.22
C PRO A 112 -4.70 -13.99 -9.03
N ILE A 113 -3.99 -14.98 -8.45
CA ILE A 113 -3.68 -16.25 -9.13
C ILE A 113 -4.96 -16.97 -9.56
N LEU A 114 -5.94 -17.09 -8.65
CA LEU A 114 -7.16 -17.86 -8.86
C LEU A 114 -8.27 -17.06 -9.57
N ASN A 115 -8.13 -15.74 -9.72
CA ASN A 115 -9.18 -14.90 -10.26
C ASN A 115 -9.20 -14.93 -11.79
N PRO A 116 -10.33 -15.30 -12.43
CA PRO A 116 -10.45 -15.43 -13.88
C PRO A 116 -10.33 -14.10 -14.64
N LYS A 117 -10.46 -12.96 -13.95
CA LYS A 117 -10.25 -11.62 -14.53
C LYS A 117 -8.84 -11.09 -14.32
N GLU A 118 -8.00 -11.80 -13.55
CA GLU A 118 -6.63 -11.39 -13.22
C GLU A 118 -5.64 -12.37 -13.85
N HIS A 119 -5.19 -13.41 -13.15
CA HIS A 119 -4.23 -14.38 -13.68
C HIS A 119 -4.87 -15.65 -14.27
N ASP A 120 -6.09 -16.03 -13.85
CA ASP A 120 -6.85 -17.19 -14.35
C ASP A 120 -6.10 -18.54 -14.32
N MET A 121 -5.46 -18.83 -13.18
CA MET A 121 -4.69 -20.06 -12.98
C MET A 121 -5.17 -20.84 -11.76
N THR A 122 -4.80 -22.11 -11.71
CA THR A 122 -4.83 -22.92 -10.49
C THR A 122 -3.40 -23.17 -9.98
N TRP A 123 -3.24 -23.43 -8.69
CA TRP A 123 -1.93 -23.74 -8.12
C TRP A 123 -1.22 -24.95 -8.77
N PRO A 124 -1.90 -26.06 -9.09
CA PRO A 124 -1.29 -27.15 -9.86
C PRO A 124 -0.76 -26.71 -11.23
N GLU A 125 -1.50 -25.87 -11.96
CA GLU A 125 -1.04 -25.34 -13.26
C GLU A 125 0.19 -24.43 -13.10
N VAL A 126 0.19 -23.54 -12.10
CA VAL A 126 1.35 -22.67 -11.80
C VAL A 126 2.58 -23.53 -11.49
N VAL A 127 2.46 -24.48 -10.56
CA VAL A 127 3.59 -25.34 -10.17
C VAL A 127 4.10 -26.15 -11.34
N ALA A 128 3.21 -26.75 -12.15
CA ALA A 128 3.62 -27.51 -13.33
C ALA A 128 4.39 -26.65 -14.32
N LYS A 129 3.96 -25.41 -14.54
CA LYS A 129 4.57 -24.47 -15.49
C LYS A 129 5.93 -23.98 -14.99
N LEU A 130 6.05 -23.59 -13.73
CA LEU A 130 7.32 -23.14 -13.16
C LEU A 130 8.37 -24.27 -13.10
N ASN A 131 7.94 -25.54 -12.91
CA ASN A 131 8.84 -26.69 -12.93
C ASN A 131 9.45 -27.01 -14.31
N GLN A 132 8.95 -26.41 -15.40
CA GLN A 132 9.56 -26.55 -16.72
C GLN A 132 10.85 -25.72 -16.86
N ASP A 133 11.07 -24.74 -15.99
CA ASP A 133 12.25 -23.90 -15.98
C ASP A 133 13.32 -24.46 -15.02
N LYS A 134 14.33 -25.09 -15.61
CA LYS A 134 15.45 -25.68 -14.86
C LYS A 134 16.25 -24.64 -14.07
N VAL A 135 16.32 -23.39 -14.54
CA VAL A 135 17.03 -22.30 -13.84
C VAL A 135 16.24 -21.90 -12.60
N LEU A 136 14.92 -21.70 -12.75
CA LEU A 136 14.06 -21.37 -11.63
C LEU A 136 14.01 -22.50 -10.59
N VAL A 137 13.93 -23.77 -11.02
CA VAL A 137 14.01 -24.93 -10.12
C VAL A 137 15.31 -24.91 -9.30
N ALA A 138 16.45 -24.62 -9.94
CA ALA A 138 17.72 -24.52 -9.24
C ALA A 138 17.77 -23.33 -8.27
N GLN A 139 17.15 -22.20 -8.60
CA GLN A 139 17.01 -21.05 -7.70
C GLN A 139 16.15 -21.40 -6.48
N PHE A 140 15.01 -22.07 -6.67
CA PHE A 140 14.17 -22.53 -5.56
C PHE A 140 14.90 -23.51 -4.65
N ALA A 141 15.67 -24.46 -5.19
CA ALA A 141 16.40 -25.43 -4.39
C ALA A 141 17.45 -24.80 -3.45
N LYS A 142 17.97 -23.61 -3.78
CA LYS A 142 18.88 -22.85 -2.90
C LYS A 142 18.18 -22.26 -1.68
N VAL A 143 16.89 -21.95 -1.81
CA VAL A 143 16.12 -21.18 -0.83
C VAL A 143 15.15 -22.06 -0.04
N TYR A 144 14.58 -23.08 -0.68
CA TYR A 144 13.55 -23.96 -0.14
C TYR A 144 13.88 -25.43 -0.42
N SER A 145 14.01 -26.22 0.64
CA SER A 145 14.23 -27.67 0.55
C SER A 145 13.10 -28.42 -0.17
N ARG A 146 11.87 -27.88 -0.14
CA ARG A 146 10.70 -28.45 -0.82
C ARG A 146 10.58 -28.08 -2.30
N GLY A 147 11.50 -27.24 -2.81
CA GLY A 147 11.44 -26.75 -4.19
C GLY A 147 10.20 -25.89 -4.48
N ILE A 148 9.67 -25.99 -5.70
CA ILE A 148 8.51 -25.21 -6.15
C ILE A 148 7.21 -25.86 -5.68
N THR A 149 6.51 -25.17 -4.80
CA THR A 149 5.19 -25.53 -4.25
C THR A 149 4.35 -24.26 -4.14
N PRO A 150 3.01 -24.35 -3.99
CA PRO A 150 2.19 -23.17 -3.76
C PRO A 150 2.69 -22.34 -2.56
N HIS A 151 3.04 -23.02 -1.47
CA HIS A 151 3.58 -22.38 -0.28
C HIS A 151 4.88 -21.61 -0.56
N THR A 152 5.85 -22.23 -1.23
CA THR A 152 7.16 -21.60 -1.44
C THR A 152 7.10 -20.45 -2.46
N VAL A 153 6.19 -20.52 -3.44
CA VAL A 153 5.92 -19.40 -4.36
C VAL A 153 5.30 -18.21 -3.60
N LYS A 154 4.25 -18.47 -2.80
CA LYS A 154 3.59 -17.43 -1.99
C LYS A 154 4.55 -16.80 -0.97
N ASP A 155 5.33 -17.61 -0.26
CA ASP A 155 6.33 -17.14 0.72
C ASP A 155 7.36 -16.23 0.07
N ALA A 156 7.89 -16.61 -1.10
CA ALA A 156 8.87 -15.81 -1.83
C ALA A 156 8.28 -14.46 -2.26
N ILE A 157 7.10 -14.47 -2.91
CA ILE A 157 6.42 -13.23 -3.35
C ILE A 157 6.14 -12.31 -2.15
N ALA A 158 5.56 -12.85 -1.07
CA ALA A 158 5.27 -12.07 0.13
C ALA A 158 6.55 -11.50 0.76
N THR A 159 7.64 -12.27 0.81
CA THR A 159 8.94 -11.79 1.32
C THR A 159 9.50 -10.64 0.47
N PHE A 160 9.30 -10.68 -0.85
CA PHE A 160 9.64 -9.55 -1.71
C PHE A 160 8.76 -8.32 -1.41
N GLU A 161 7.44 -8.49 -1.31
CA GLU A 161 6.53 -7.40 -0.98
C GLU A 161 6.79 -6.79 0.41
N GLU A 162 7.25 -7.59 1.38
CA GLU A 162 7.72 -7.11 2.69
C GLU A 162 8.93 -6.19 2.59
N SER A 163 9.78 -6.37 1.57
CA SER A 163 10.93 -5.50 1.33
C SER A 163 10.55 -4.14 0.74
N LEU A 164 9.34 -3.99 0.18
CA LEU A 164 8.88 -2.78 -0.52
C LEU A 164 8.44 -1.68 0.47
N ILE A 165 9.31 -1.32 1.42
CA ILE A 165 9.10 -0.19 2.33
C ILE A 165 9.77 1.06 1.78
N THR A 166 9.00 2.14 1.66
CA THR A 166 9.53 3.44 1.22
C THR A 166 10.16 4.18 2.38
N LEU A 167 11.36 4.72 2.19
CA LEU A 167 12.10 5.45 3.22
C LEU A 167 12.35 6.90 2.80
N ASN A 168 12.89 7.71 3.71
CA ASN A 168 13.34 9.08 3.43
C ASN A 168 12.21 10.03 2.96
N ALA A 169 10.96 9.78 3.36
CA ALA A 169 9.90 10.76 3.19
C ALA A 169 10.26 12.05 3.95
N PRO A 170 10.09 13.26 3.37
CA PRO A 170 10.41 14.51 4.07
C PRO A 170 9.76 14.62 5.45
N PHE A 171 8.51 14.18 5.60
CA PHE A 171 7.81 14.18 6.88
C PHE A 171 8.44 13.23 7.90
N ASP A 172 8.89 12.05 7.47
CA ASP A 172 9.56 11.09 8.36
C ASP A 172 10.91 11.60 8.84
N LEU A 173 11.67 12.28 7.97
CA LEU A 173 12.94 12.89 8.33
C LEU A 173 12.74 13.96 9.42
N TRP A 174 11.71 14.79 9.27
CA TRP A 174 11.33 15.79 10.28
C TRP A 174 10.84 15.16 11.59
N LEU A 175 10.07 14.07 11.53
CA LEU A 175 9.64 13.35 12.73
C LEU A 175 10.82 12.72 13.50
N LYS A 176 11.88 12.29 12.78
CA LYS A 176 13.10 11.75 13.41
C LYS A 176 14.01 12.84 13.96
N ASP A 177 14.08 13.98 13.28
CA ASP A 177 14.91 15.12 13.67
C ASP A 177 14.20 16.44 13.31
N SER A 178 13.71 17.14 14.34
CA SER A 178 12.99 18.40 14.19
C SER A 178 13.86 19.56 13.69
N SER A 179 15.19 19.38 13.61
CA SER A 179 16.09 20.35 12.98
C SER A 179 16.02 20.32 11.44
N VAL A 180 15.51 19.22 10.85
CA VAL A 180 15.23 19.14 9.41
C VAL A 180 14.15 20.16 9.06
N LYS A 181 14.48 21.12 8.18
CA LYS A 181 13.52 22.15 7.79
C LYS A 181 12.46 21.60 6.85
N LEU A 182 11.20 21.55 7.30
CA LEU A 182 10.04 21.42 6.43
C LEU A 182 9.46 22.80 6.08
N PRO A 183 8.86 22.97 4.89
CA PRO A 183 8.09 24.17 4.57
C PRO A 183 6.96 24.40 5.58
N GLU A 184 6.72 25.65 5.95
CA GLU A 184 5.64 26.01 6.90
C GLU A 184 4.26 25.52 6.43
N SER A 185 4.04 25.46 5.11
CA SER A 185 2.80 24.93 4.52
C SER A 185 2.58 23.44 4.83
N VAL A 186 3.64 22.64 4.93
CA VAL A 186 3.58 21.23 5.30
C VAL A 186 3.18 21.07 6.76
N ILE A 187 3.81 21.85 7.65
CA ILE A 187 3.51 21.83 9.09
C ILE A 187 2.07 22.30 9.33
N ALA A 188 1.66 23.41 8.71
CA ALA A 188 0.29 23.91 8.78
C ALA A 188 -0.73 22.91 8.21
N GLY A 189 -0.36 22.19 7.15
CA GLY A 189 -1.16 21.12 6.56
C GLY A 189 -1.34 19.94 7.50
N TYR A 190 -0.29 19.52 8.20
CA TYR A 190 -0.37 18.47 9.21
C TYR A 190 -1.29 18.87 10.38
N GLU A 191 -1.17 20.11 10.85
CA GLU A 191 -2.04 20.63 11.90
C GLU A 191 -3.51 20.70 11.45
N LEU A 192 -3.79 21.09 10.20
CA LEU A 192 -5.13 21.03 9.63
C LEU A 192 -5.63 19.59 9.53
N PHE A 193 -4.78 18.65 9.12
CA PHE A 193 -5.12 17.23 9.03
C PHE A 193 -5.53 16.65 10.38
N LYS A 194 -4.84 17.05 11.46
CA LYS A 194 -5.23 16.74 12.85
C LYS A 194 -6.56 17.43 13.21
N ARG A 195 -6.65 18.75 13.06
CA ARG A 195 -7.82 19.55 13.46
C ARG A 195 -9.11 19.17 12.74
N TYR A 196 -9.05 18.82 11.46
CA TYR A 196 -10.22 18.38 10.70
C TYR A 196 -10.64 16.95 11.02
N GLY A 197 -9.79 16.16 11.69
CA GLY A 197 -10.12 14.82 12.13
C GLY A 197 -9.68 13.71 11.17
N CYS A 198 -8.98 14.02 10.07
CA CYS A 198 -8.44 13.01 9.15
C CYS A 198 -7.54 12.00 9.88
N ILE A 199 -6.82 12.48 10.89
CA ILE A 199 -5.91 11.70 11.76
C ILE A 199 -6.62 10.59 12.54
N SER A 200 -7.95 10.67 12.74
CA SER A 200 -8.71 9.63 13.45
C SER A 200 -8.71 8.28 12.72
N CYS A 201 -8.63 8.32 11.38
CA CYS A 201 -8.57 7.13 10.54
C CYS A 201 -7.17 6.91 9.94
N HIS A 202 -6.49 7.99 9.56
CA HIS A 202 -5.22 7.95 8.86
C HIS A 202 -4.05 8.29 9.81
N GLN A 203 -3.70 7.32 10.66
CA GLN A 203 -2.64 7.45 11.67
C GLN A 203 -1.65 6.28 11.63
N GLY A 204 -0.66 6.33 12.53
CA GLY A 204 0.33 5.27 12.72
C GLY A 204 1.41 5.30 11.65
N ARG A 205 2.19 4.21 11.57
CA ARG A 205 3.34 4.12 10.65
C ARG A 205 2.95 4.15 9.18
N ASN A 206 1.77 3.68 8.80
CA ASN A 206 1.35 3.67 7.40
C ASN A 206 0.36 4.80 7.07
N VAL A 207 0.08 5.70 8.03
CA VAL A 207 -0.88 6.81 7.88
C VAL A 207 -2.22 6.30 7.33
N GLY A 208 -2.77 5.29 8.00
CA GLY A 208 -3.83 4.41 7.50
C GLY A 208 -3.37 2.95 7.43
N GLY A 209 -4.13 2.11 6.75
CA GLY A 209 -3.85 0.68 6.58
C GLY A 209 -4.11 -0.18 7.81
N ASN A 210 -4.45 0.42 8.95
CA ASN A 210 -4.49 -0.23 10.26
C ASN A 210 -5.87 -0.31 10.91
N MET A 211 -6.93 0.08 10.19
CA MET A 211 -8.31 -0.07 10.65
C MET A 211 -9.29 -0.15 9.48
N PHE A 212 -10.53 -0.49 9.81
CA PHE A 212 -11.67 -0.43 8.90
C PHE A 212 -12.56 0.76 9.24
N ALA A 213 -13.10 1.43 8.24
CA ALA A 213 -14.03 2.55 8.40
C ALA A 213 -15.11 2.52 7.33
N ARG A 214 -16.28 3.09 7.66
CA ARG A 214 -17.39 3.25 6.74
C ARG A 214 -17.06 4.34 5.71
N MET A 215 -17.32 4.05 4.44
CA MET A 215 -17.32 5.06 3.38
C MET A 215 -18.66 5.79 3.37
N GLY A 216 -18.67 7.11 3.65
CA GLY A 216 -19.91 7.90 3.77
C GLY A 216 -20.52 7.92 5.17
N THR A 217 -19.74 8.33 6.18
CA THR A 217 -20.25 8.44 7.57
C THR A 217 -21.22 9.61 7.77
N PHE A 218 -20.98 10.74 7.09
CA PHE A 218 -21.77 11.98 7.22
C PHE A 218 -22.55 12.33 5.94
N GLY A 219 -22.51 11.47 4.92
CA GLY A 219 -23.27 11.66 3.68
C GLY A 219 -23.26 10.39 2.82
N ASP A 220 -24.22 10.30 1.90
CA ASP A 220 -24.36 9.15 1.01
C ASP A 220 -23.40 9.22 -0.18
N TYR A 221 -22.15 8.82 0.05
CA TYR A 221 -21.13 8.76 -1.01
C TYR A 221 -21.60 7.92 -2.21
N PHE A 222 -22.23 6.77 -1.96
CA PHE A 222 -22.60 5.84 -3.04
C PHE A 222 -23.80 6.34 -3.84
N GLY A 223 -24.77 7.01 -3.20
CA GLY A 223 -25.87 7.71 -3.86
C GLY A 223 -25.40 8.91 -4.68
N ASP A 224 -24.52 9.74 -4.11
CA ASP A 224 -24.04 10.97 -4.76
C ASP A 224 -23.01 10.71 -5.88
N ARG A 225 -22.35 9.54 -5.90
CA ARG A 225 -21.32 9.19 -6.90
C ARG A 225 -21.87 9.08 -8.34
N ASN A 226 -23.19 9.00 -8.52
CA ASN A 226 -23.83 8.88 -9.84
C ASN A 226 -23.36 7.67 -10.68
N THR A 227 -22.96 6.58 -10.02
CA THR A 227 -22.67 5.31 -10.68
C THR A 227 -23.38 4.16 -9.99
N PRO A 228 -23.83 3.11 -10.70
CA PRO A 228 -24.49 1.98 -10.09
C PRO A 228 -23.64 1.33 -8.98
N ILE A 229 -24.29 1.01 -7.86
CA ILE A 229 -23.67 0.22 -6.79
C ILE A 229 -23.42 -1.19 -7.31
N LYS A 230 -22.17 -1.64 -7.21
CA LYS A 230 -21.70 -2.97 -7.60
C LYS A 230 -21.42 -3.80 -6.36
N LYS A 231 -21.28 -5.12 -6.53
CA LYS A 231 -20.89 -6.01 -5.43
C LYS A 231 -19.61 -5.54 -4.72
N ALA A 232 -18.61 -5.10 -5.48
CA ALA A 232 -17.35 -4.57 -4.96
C ALA A 232 -17.52 -3.36 -4.01
N ASP A 233 -18.60 -2.57 -4.18
CA ASP A 233 -18.89 -1.42 -3.32
C ASP A 233 -19.35 -1.83 -1.91
N PHE A 234 -19.85 -3.06 -1.71
CA PHE A 234 -20.28 -3.47 -0.38
C PHE A 234 -19.12 -3.67 0.61
N GLY A 235 -17.87 -3.69 0.13
CA GLY A 235 -16.68 -3.75 0.97
C GLY A 235 -16.66 -4.97 1.87
N ARG A 236 -16.44 -4.75 3.16
CA ARG A 236 -16.27 -5.79 4.18
C ARG A 236 -17.51 -6.66 4.38
N PHE A 237 -18.70 -6.19 4.04
CA PHE A 237 -19.92 -7.03 3.98
C PHE A 237 -19.72 -8.26 3.10
N ASN A 238 -18.96 -8.16 2.00
CA ASN A 238 -18.69 -9.32 1.13
C ASN A 238 -17.88 -10.43 1.82
N VAL A 239 -17.21 -10.11 2.93
CA VAL A 239 -16.42 -11.04 3.73
C VAL A 239 -17.21 -11.54 4.93
N THR A 240 -17.97 -10.66 5.59
CA THR A 240 -18.59 -10.97 6.89
C THR A 240 -20.07 -11.33 6.80
N GLY A 241 -20.77 -10.88 5.76
CA GLY A 241 -22.23 -10.96 5.65
C GLY A 241 -22.99 -10.08 6.65
N ASN A 242 -22.30 -9.31 7.50
CA ASN A 242 -22.93 -8.45 8.49
C ASN A 242 -23.30 -7.11 7.86
N GLU A 243 -24.58 -6.74 7.92
CA GLU A 243 -25.09 -5.48 7.38
C GLU A 243 -24.37 -4.24 7.91
N GLN A 244 -23.87 -4.28 9.15
CA GLN A 244 -23.09 -3.18 9.73
C GLN A 244 -21.75 -2.95 9.02
N ASP A 245 -21.23 -3.95 8.30
CA ASP A 245 -20.01 -3.87 7.49
C ASP A 245 -20.29 -3.44 6.03
N ARG A 246 -21.56 -3.17 5.66
CA ARG A 246 -21.86 -2.65 4.33
C ARG A 246 -21.22 -1.28 4.16
N PHE A 247 -20.47 -1.12 3.05
CA PHE A 247 -19.70 0.07 2.73
C PHE A 247 -18.52 0.33 3.69
N VAL A 248 -18.10 -0.67 4.46
CA VAL A 248 -16.91 -0.57 5.31
C VAL A 248 -15.69 -1.10 4.55
N PHE A 249 -14.60 -0.33 4.56
CA PHE A 249 -13.35 -0.66 3.86
C PHE A 249 -12.16 -0.50 4.78
N LYS A 250 -11.06 -1.17 4.44
CA LYS A 250 -9.76 -0.88 5.04
C LYS A 250 -9.37 0.55 4.66
N VAL A 251 -9.06 1.37 5.65
CA VAL A 251 -8.56 2.72 5.42
C VAL A 251 -7.23 2.62 4.65
N PRO A 252 -7.06 3.22 3.47
CA PRO A 252 -5.82 3.11 2.70
C PRO A 252 -4.69 3.90 3.36
N SER A 253 -3.45 3.47 3.11
CA SER A 253 -2.25 4.24 3.47
C SER A 253 -2.18 5.53 2.67
N LEU A 254 -1.76 6.63 3.31
CA LEU A 254 -1.49 7.90 2.63
C LEU A 254 -0.02 8.09 2.22
N ARG A 255 0.87 7.14 2.52
CA ARG A 255 2.32 7.25 2.27
C ARG A 255 2.66 7.64 0.83
N LEU A 256 1.99 7.06 -0.16
CA LEU A 256 2.21 7.37 -1.58
C LEU A 256 0.96 7.95 -2.26
N ALA A 257 -0.01 8.45 -1.50
CA ALA A 257 -1.29 8.92 -2.07
C ALA A 257 -1.09 10.04 -3.10
N SER A 258 -0.18 10.98 -2.82
CA SER A 258 0.19 12.06 -3.74
C SER A 258 0.82 11.62 -5.06
N LYS A 259 1.20 10.35 -5.18
CA LYS A 259 1.81 9.77 -6.37
C LYS A 259 0.84 8.92 -7.19
N GLN A 260 -0.42 8.80 -6.75
CA GLN A 260 -1.45 8.03 -7.44
C GLN A 260 -2.25 8.91 -8.39
N ALA A 261 -2.57 8.38 -9.58
CA ALA A 261 -3.40 9.07 -10.57
C ALA A 261 -4.90 8.98 -10.28
N TYR A 262 -5.32 7.91 -9.58
CA TYR A 262 -6.72 7.63 -9.28
C TYR A 262 -6.89 7.20 -7.82
N PHE A 263 -7.99 7.63 -7.21
CA PHE A 263 -8.28 7.46 -5.79
C PHE A 263 -9.57 6.67 -5.55
N PHE A 264 -9.71 6.19 -4.31
CA PHE A 264 -10.77 5.29 -3.84
C PHE A 264 -10.78 3.92 -4.49
N HIS A 265 -11.63 3.03 -3.99
CA HIS A 265 -11.67 1.62 -4.37
C HIS A 265 -12.17 1.42 -5.81
N ASP A 266 -12.82 2.41 -6.39
CA ASP A 266 -13.40 2.40 -7.73
C ASP A 266 -12.60 3.23 -8.75
N GLY A 267 -11.57 3.96 -8.32
CA GLY A 267 -10.78 4.84 -9.18
C GLY A 267 -11.57 6.04 -9.73
N SER A 268 -12.66 6.45 -9.09
CA SER A 268 -13.56 7.51 -9.59
C SER A 268 -13.00 8.93 -9.45
N HIS A 269 -12.08 9.14 -8.52
CA HIS A 269 -11.45 10.43 -8.29
C HIS A 269 -10.08 10.51 -8.97
N THR A 270 -9.80 11.60 -9.69
CA THR A 270 -8.64 11.74 -10.58
C THR A 270 -7.59 12.75 -10.09
N SER A 271 -7.81 13.35 -8.91
CA SER A 271 -6.85 14.24 -8.26
C SER A 271 -6.89 14.10 -6.74
N LEU A 272 -5.77 14.40 -6.09
CA LEU A 272 -5.65 14.34 -4.65
C LEU A 272 -6.62 15.35 -3.99
N GLU A 273 -6.76 16.53 -4.56
CA GLU A 273 -7.70 17.57 -4.12
C GLU A 273 -9.13 17.05 -4.14
N SER A 274 -9.55 16.40 -5.23
CA SER A 274 -10.91 15.84 -5.33
C SER A 274 -11.15 14.74 -4.30
N ALA A 275 -10.13 13.94 -3.99
CA ALA A 275 -10.21 12.90 -2.97
C ALA A 275 -10.30 13.49 -1.55
N ILE A 276 -9.51 14.53 -1.25
CA ILE A 276 -9.59 15.26 0.03
C ILE A 276 -10.96 15.92 0.19
N GLU A 277 -11.48 16.56 -0.86
CA GLU A 277 -12.80 17.20 -0.83
C GLU A 277 -13.91 16.18 -0.55
N ALA A 278 -13.90 15.04 -1.25
CA ALA A 278 -14.84 13.96 -1.01
C ALA A 278 -14.71 13.39 0.42
N MET A 279 -13.49 13.16 0.92
CA MET A 279 -13.27 12.71 2.29
C MET A 279 -13.82 13.73 3.30
N ALA A 280 -13.53 15.02 3.13
CA ALA A 280 -14.03 16.06 4.02
C ALA A 280 -15.57 16.12 4.02
N ARG A 281 -16.20 16.04 2.85
CA ARG A 281 -17.65 16.04 2.72
C ARG A 281 -18.28 14.80 3.35
N TYR A 282 -17.87 13.62 2.92
CA TYR A 282 -18.56 12.36 3.24
C TYR A 282 -18.12 11.72 4.56
N GLN A 283 -16.91 12.02 5.06
CA GLN A 283 -16.41 11.47 6.32
C GLN A 283 -16.43 12.45 7.47
N LEU A 284 -16.47 13.76 7.20
CA LEU A 284 -16.36 14.77 8.24
C LEU A 284 -17.51 15.80 8.21
N GLY A 285 -18.37 15.76 7.19
CA GLY A 285 -19.49 16.69 7.02
C GLY A 285 -19.05 18.14 6.77
N ARG A 286 -17.89 18.33 6.12
CA ARG A 286 -17.22 19.63 6.02
C ARG A 286 -16.87 19.98 4.58
N LYS A 287 -16.81 21.28 4.31
CA LYS A 287 -16.17 21.85 3.12
C LYS A 287 -14.80 22.40 3.52
N ILE A 288 -13.78 22.12 2.71
CA ILE A 288 -12.41 22.62 2.92
C ILE A 288 -12.24 23.93 2.13
N PRO A 289 -11.80 25.03 2.74
CA PRO A 289 -11.40 26.23 2.01
C PRO A 289 -10.18 25.95 1.12
N ASP A 290 -10.09 26.58 -0.05
CA ASP A 290 -9.00 26.36 -1.01
C ASP A 290 -7.60 26.59 -0.39
N THR A 291 -7.48 27.58 0.50
CA THR A 291 -6.24 27.88 1.21
C THR A 291 -5.79 26.78 2.16
N ASP A 292 -6.71 25.99 2.68
CA ASP A 292 -6.42 24.83 3.53
C ASP A 292 -6.20 23.58 2.69
N MET A 293 -6.91 23.45 1.55
CA MET A 293 -6.70 22.37 0.58
C MET A 293 -5.23 22.32 0.13
N GLN A 294 -4.64 23.47 -0.24
CA GLN A 294 -3.24 23.53 -0.66
C GLN A 294 -2.26 23.06 0.42
N LYS A 295 -2.53 23.36 1.69
CA LYS A 295 -1.70 22.93 2.82
C LYS A 295 -1.87 21.44 3.10
N LEU A 296 -3.09 20.91 3.03
CA LEU A 296 -3.35 19.47 3.15
C LEU A 296 -2.65 18.67 2.05
N VAL A 297 -2.70 19.16 0.81
CA VAL A 297 -1.95 18.59 -0.32
C VAL A 297 -0.44 18.65 -0.05
N ALA A 298 0.09 19.79 0.38
CA ALA A 298 1.51 19.92 0.73
C ALA A 298 1.94 18.91 1.81
N PHE A 299 1.10 18.71 2.82
CA PHE A 299 1.32 17.69 3.85
C PHE A 299 1.33 16.28 3.26
N ILE A 300 0.30 15.87 2.50
CA ILE A 300 0.25 14.51 1.92
C ILE A 300 1.40 14.28 0.91
N ASN A 301 1.84 15.32 0.21
CA ASN A 301 3.03 15.25 -0.65
C ASN A 301 4.30 14.92 0.15
N SER A 302 4.44 15.46 1.36
CA SER A 302 5.60 15.22 2.23
C SER A 302 5.67 13.79 2.81
N LEU A 303 4.58 13.01 2.69
CA LEU A 303 4.55 11.61 3.13
C LEU A 303 5.21 10.64 2.14
N ALA A 304 5.45 11.09 0.90
CA ALA A 304 6.03 10.27 -0.15
C ALA A 304 7.50 9.97 0.12
N GLY A 305 7.76 8.73 0.54
CA GLY A 305 9.10 8.16 0.60
C GLY A 305 9.53 7.58 -0.75
N HIS A 306 10.71 6.98 -0.75
CA HIS A 306 11.35 6.42 -1.92
C HIS A 306 11.79 4.96 -1.70
N HIS A 307 11.79 4.17 -2.77
CA HIS A 307 12.34 2.83 -2.83
C HIS A 307 13.05 2.64 -4.18
N HIS A 308 14.17 1.92 -4.20
CA HIS A 308 15.02 1.81 -5.39
C HIS A 308 14.32 1.17 -6.60
N GLU A 309 13.36 0.28 -6.38
CA GLU A 309 12.51 -0.30 -7.45
C GLU A 309 11.71 0.74 -8.23
N MET A 310 11.54 1.96 -7.69
CA MET A 310 10.87 3.07 -8.38
C MET A 310 11.73 3.67 -9.52
N ASP A 311 13.03 3.40 -9.54
CA ASP A 311 13.97 4.01 -10.49
C ASP A 311 14.36 3.09 -11.65
N LEU A 312 14.04 1.79 -11.58
CA LEU A 312 14.61 0.78 -12.48
C LEU A 312 14.10 0.83 -13.93
N GLU A 313 12.99 1.51 -14.22
CA GLU A 313 12.60 1.79 -15.62
C GLU A 313 13.37 2.99 -16.21
N ARG A 314 13.80 3.97 -15.40
CA ARG A 314 14.58 5.12 -15.89
C ARG A 314 15.98 4.74 -16.39
N GLN A 315 16.51 3.58 -16.00
CA GLN A 315 17.85 3.12 -16.39
C GLN A 315 17.89 2.38 -17.73
N ASN A 316 16.75 2.06 -18.33
CA ASN A 316 16.69 1.42 -19.65
C ASN A 316 16.30 2.41 -20.78
N GLU A 317 16.16 3.71 -20.45
CA GLU A 317 15.82 4.79 -21.38
C GLU A 317 16.94 5.86 -21.51
N GLU A 318 18.09 5.66 -20.85
CA GLU A 318 19.34 6.42 -21.03
C GLU A 318 20.43 5.53 -21.67
#